data_AF-K1TYK7-F1
#
_entry.id   AF-K1TYK7-F1
#
_cell.length_a   1.000
_cell.length_b   1.000
_cell.length_c   1.000
_cell.angle_alpha   90.00
_cell.angle_beta   90.00
_cell.angle_gamma   90.00
#
_symmetry.space_group_name_H-M   'P 1'
#
loop_
_entity.id
_entity.type
_entity.pdbx_description
1 polymer ?
#
loop_
_entity_poly.entity_id
_entity_poly.type
_entity_poly.pdbx_seq_one_letter_code
_entity_poly.pdbx_strand_id
1 'polypeptide(L)'
;MPKFHKTEQELDTLFDKWMFVLKNLARLMERPTSLQERVFNRLFEAAEIAQFSKENLYAYEESLKVYRDWNNVINTAIQKGIAEGEWMKAKAIAGNLKNAGLSIAEIAKVTGLSEDEINSL
;
A
#
# COMPACT_ATOMS: atom_id res chain seq x y z
N MET A 1 -6.55 -9.54 -7.69
CA MET A 1 -6.40 -11.01 -7.85
C MET A 1 -5.24 -11.50 -7.00
N PRO A 2 -5.51 -12.00 -5.78
CA PRO A 2 -4.47 -12.28 -4.78
C PRO A 2 -3.57 -13.48 -5.08
N LYS A 3 -3.97 -14.40 -5.99
CA LYS A 3 -3.21 -15.62 -6.31
C LYS A 3 -2.47 -15.58 -7.67
N PHE A 4 -2.61 -14.51 -8.43
CA PHE A 4 -1.99 -14.40 -9.74
C PHE A 4 -0.67 -13.61 -9.61
N HIS A 5 0.47 -14.26 -9.83
CA HIS A 5 1.80 -13.66 -9.67
C HIS A 5 2.69 -13.73 -10.91
N LYS A 6 2.15 -14.25 -12.03
CA LYS A 6 2.90 -14.41 -13.28
C LYS A 6 3.32 -13.05 -13.86
N THR A 7 4.54 -13.01 -14.38
CA THR A 7 5.15 -11.91 -15.14
C THR A 7 4.83 -12.03 -16.63
N GLU A 8 5.18 -11.02 -17.44
CA GLU A 8 4.91 -11.02 -18.90
C GLU A 8 5.48 -12.25 -19.62
N GLN A 9 6.62 -12.76 -19.13
CA GLN A 9 7.36 -13.89 -19.70
C GLN A 9 6.72 -15.24 -19.34
N GLU A 10 5.85 -15.28 -18.34
CA GLU A 10 5.21 -16.49 -17.81
C GLU A 10 3.75 -16.64 -18.30
N LEU A 11 3.36 -15.85 -19.31
CA LEU A 11 2.00 -15.82 -19.87
C LEU A 11 1.80 -16.89 -20.95
N ASP A 12 1.69 -18.15 -20.51
CA ASP A 12 1.57 -19.31 -21.40
C ASP A 12 0.18 -19.46 -22.02
N THR A 13 -0.87 -19.11 -21.28
CA THR A 13 -2.26 -19.33 -21.70
C THR A 13 -3.01 -18.03 -21.96
N LEU A 14 -4.07 -18.08 -22.77
CA LEU A 14 -4.97 -16.95 -22.98
C LEU A 14 -5.58 -16.47 -21.66
N PHE A 15 -5.85 -17.40 -20.72
CA PHE A 15 -6.32 -17.08 -19.39
C PHE A 15 -5.27 -16.28 -18.58
N ASP A 16 -4.00 -16.70 -18.62
CA ASP A 16 -2.91 -15.96 -17.97
C ASP A 16 -2.80 -14.54 -18.53
N LYS A 17 -2.91 -14.41 -19.85
CA LYS A 17 -2.90 -13.12 -20.55
C LYS A 17 -4.07 -12.22 -20.10
N TRP A 18 -5.29 -12.74 -20.04
CA TRP A 18 -6.45 -12.02 -19.52
C TRP A 18 -6.27 -11.60 -18.07
N MET A 19 -5.79 -12.50 -17.22
CA MET A 19 -5.56 -12.25 -15.81
C MET A 19 -4.47 -11.20 -15.60
N PHE A 20 -3.40 -11.25 -16.40
CA PHE A 20 -2.32 -10.27 -16.39
C PHE A 20 -2.80 -8.89 -16.85
N VAL A 21 -3.52 -8.81 -17.96
CA VAL A 21 -4.09 -7.56 -18.48
C VAL A 21 -4.98 -6.93 -17.43
N LEU A 22 -6.00 -7.63 -16.93
CA LEU A 22 -6.95 -7.08 -15.97
C LEU A 22 -6.29 -6.66 -14.65
N LYS A 23 -5.26 -7.40 -14.21
CA LYS A 23 -4.51 -7.05 -13.00
C LYS A 23 -3.63 -5.81 -13.18
N ASN A 24 -3.03 -5.63 -14.35
CA ASN A 24 -1.99 -4.61 -14.59
C ASN A 24 -2.45 -3.45 -15.49
N LEU A 25 -3.69 -3.46 -15.99
CA LEU A 25 -4.20 -2.53 -17.01
C LEU A 25 -3.92 -1.06 -16.68
N ALA A 26 -4.19 -0.66 -15.43
CA ALA A 26 -3.97 0.71 -14.97
C ALA A 26 -2.50 1.15 -14.90
N ARG A 27 -1.54 0.22 -15.02
CA ARG A 27 -0.09 0.47 -14.93
C ARG A 27 0.64 0.20 -16.25
N LEU A 28 -0.04 -0.37 -17.25
CA LEU A 28 0.56 -0.64 -18.55
C LEU A 28 0.72 0.68 -19.32
N MET A 29 1.95 1.19 -19.41
CA MET A 29 2.27 2.37 -20.23
C MET A 29 2.50 2.00 -21.70
N GLU A 30 2.91 0.77 -21.97
CA GLU A 30 3.12 0.23 -23.31
C GLU A 30 2.45 -1.15 -23.42
N ARG A 31 2.07 -1.52 -24.65
CA ARG A 31 1.46 -2.82 -24.92
C ARG A 31 2.52 -3.92 -24.84
N PRO A 32 2.40 -4.88 -23.90
CA PRO A 32 3.35 -5.99 -23.78
C PRO A 32 3.38 -6.84 -25.05
N THR A 33 4.54 -7.40 -25.37
CA THR A 33 4.73 -8.14 -26.64
C THR A 33 3.88 -9.40 -26.67
N SER A 34 3.70 -10.02 -25.50
CA SER A 34 2.84 -11.21 -25.32
C SER A 34 1.34 -10.94 -25.51
N LEU A 35 0.93 -9.67 -25.61
CA LEU A 35 -0.47 -9.19 -25.66
C LEU A 35 -0.82 -8.46 -26.97
N GLN A 36 -0.11 -8.71 -28.07
CA GLN A 36 -0.37 -8.09 -29.37
C GLN A 36 -1.50 -8.76 -30.19
N GLU A 37 -2.16 -9.77 -29.62
CA GLU A 37 -3.25 -10.49 -30.27
C GLU A 37 -4.45 -9.57 -30.54
N ARG A 38 -5.20 -9.85 -31.61
CA ARG A 38 -6.32 -9.01 -32.08
C ARG A 38 -7.38 -8.72 -31.01
N VAL A 39 -7.62 -9.66 -30.10
CA VAL A 39 -8.58 -9.50 -29.00
C VAL A 39 -8.13 -8.44 -28.00
N PHE A 40 -6.83 -8.35 -27.71
CA PHE A 40 -6.27 -7.35 -26.80
C PHE A 40 -6.16 -5.98 -27.43
N ASN A 41 -5.97 -5.88 -28.76
CA ASN A 41 -5.99 -4.58 -29.44
C ASN A 41 -7.32 -3.85 -29.24
N ARG A 42 -8.45 -4.55 -29.37
CA ARG A 42 -9.78 -3.98 -29.09
C ARG A 42 -9.95 -3.59 -27.62
N LEU A 43 -9.39 -4.38 -26.71
CA LEU A 43 -9.41 -4.06 -25.28
C LEU A 43 -8.62 -2.77 -25.00
N PHE A 44 -7.42 -2.63 -25.55
CA PHE A 44 -6.62 -1.43 -25.34
C PHE A 44 -7.24 -0.19 -25.98
N GLU A 45 -7.83 -0.31 -27.18
CA GLU A 45 -8.60 0.77 -27.81
C GLU A 45 -9.79 1.22 -26.94
N ALA A 46 -10.51 0.29 -26.32
CA ALA A 46 -11.62 0.60 -25.43
C ALA A 46 -11.17 1.14 -24.05
N ALA A 47 -10.00 0.71 -23.56
CA ALA A 47 -9.46 1.11 -22.25
C ALA A 47 -8.67 2.42 -22.30
N GLU A 48 -8.38 2.94 -23.49
CA GLU A 48 -7.64 4.18 -23.64
C GLU A 48 -8.48 5.37 -23.14
N ILE A 49 -8.02 6.00 -22.04
CA ILE A 49 -8.72 7.12 -21.40
C ILE A 49 -8.93 8.28 -22.38
N ALA A 50 -8.09 8.42 -23.41
CA ALA A 50 -8.26 9.43 -24.47
C ALA A 50 -9.56 9.28 -25.27
N GLN A 51 -10.21 8.11 -25.23
CA GLN A 51 -11.52 7.84 -25.85
C GLN A 51 -12.69 8.09 -24.90
N PHE A 52 -12.45 8.46 -23.63
CA PHE A 52 -13.53 8.66 -22.68
C PHE A 52 -14.36 9.90 -23.07
N SER A 53 -15.68 9.75 -23.04
CA SER A 53 -16.57 10.91 -22.98
C SER A 53 -16.32 11.68 -21.68
N LYS A 54 -16.77 12.93 -21.62
CA LYS A 54 -16.63 13.77 -20.42
C LYS A 54 -17.23 13.10 -19.18
N GLU A 55 -18.35 12.39 -19.35
CA GLU A 55 -19.04 11.66 -18.29
C GLU A 55 -18.21 10.47 -17.80
N ASN A 56 -17.61 9.71 -18.72
CA ASN A 56 -16.75 8.58 -18.38
C ASN A 56 -15.47 9.03 -17.68
N LEU A 57 -14.88 10.15 -18.12
CA LEU A 57 -13.72 10.75 -17.47
C LEU A 57 -14.03 11.18 -16.04
N TYR A 58 -15.15 11.87 -15.84
CA TYR A 58 -15.59 12.28 -14.50
C TYR A 58 -15.84 11.07 -13.57
N ALA A 59 -16.54 10.04 -14.06
CA ALA A 59 -16.78 8.83 -13.28
C ALA A 59 -15.47 8.12 -12.90
N TYR A 60 -14.50 8.10 -13.82
CA TYR A 60 -13.18 7.55 -13.57
C TYR A 60 -12.41 8.35 -12.52
N GLU A 61 -12.39 9.68 -12.63
CA GLU A 61 -11.74 10.56 -11.65
C GLU A 61 -12.34 10.41 -10.25
N GLU A 62 -13.67 10.32 -10.14
CA GLU A 62 -14.33 10.06 -8.85
C GLU A 62 -13.94 8.70 -8.27
N SER A 63 -13.86 7.66 -9.11
CA SER A 63 -13.40 6.34 -8.66
C SER A 63 -11.96 6.35 -8.15
N LEU A 64 -11.08 7.10 -8.82
CA LEU A 64 -9.69 7.29 -8.39
C LEU A 64 -9.60 8.06 -7.07
N LYS A 65 -10.45 9.07 -6.88
CA LYS A 65 -10.55 9.83 -5.64
C LYS A 65 -10.93 8.91 -4.48
N VAL A 66 -12.01 8.12 -4.63
CA VAL A 66 -12.45 7.16 -3.60
C VAL A 66 -11.35 6.15 -3.28
N TYR A 67 -10.67 5.62 -4.29
CA TYR A 67 -9.55 4.68 -4.09
C TYR A 67 -8.39 5.30 -3.30
N ARG A 68 -8.02 6.54 -3.64
CA ARG A 68 -6.95 7.29 -2.94
C ARG A 68 -7.35 7.59 -1.50
N ASP A 69 -8.58 8.03 -1.26
CA ASP A 69 -9.11 8.29 0.08
C ASP A 69 -9.02 7.02 0.95
N TRP A 70 -9.46 5.88 0.41
CA TRP A 70 -9.34 4.58 1.09
C TRP A 70 -7.89 4.19 1.40
N ASN A 71 -6.99 4.29 0.43
CA ASN A 71 -5.58 3.99 0.64
C ASN A 71 -4.97 4.89 1.73
N ASN A 72 -5.30 6.18 1.73
CA ASN A 72 -4.81 7.13 2.73
C ASN A 72 -5.31 6.78 4.13
N VAL A 73 -6.60 6.40 4.27
CA VAL A 73 -7.17 5.95 5.54
C VAL A 73 -6.45 4.71 6.06
N ILE A 74 -6.27 3.71 5.21
CA ILE A 74 -5.59 2.45 5.58
C ILE A 74 -4.12 2.71 5.97
N ASN A 75 -3.38 3.45 5.15
CA ASN A 75 -1.98 3.75 5.42
C ASN A 75 -1.81 4.53 6.72
N THR A 76 -2.68 5.51 6.97
CA THR A 76 -2.67 6.28 8.23
C THR A 76 -2.97 5.38 9.42
N ALA A 77 -3.95 4.48 9.32
CA ALA A 77 -4.27 3.53 10.39
C ALA A 77 -3.09 2.59 10.70
N ILE A 78 -2.42 2.08 9.66
CA ILE A 78 -1.22 1.24 9.82
C ILE A 78 -0.09 2.01 10.48
N GLN A 79 0.22 3.23 10.01
CA GLN A 79 1.27 4.05 10.59
C GLN A 79 1.01 4.37 12.06
N LYS A 80 -0.23 4.73 12.42
CA LYS A 80 -0.62 4.95 13.82
C LYS A 80 -0.46 3.68 14.65
N GLY A 81 -0.92 2.53 14.16
CA GLY A 81 -0.78 1.26 14.87
C GLY A 81 0.67 0.85 15.10
N ILE A 82 1.57 1.10 14.14
CA ILE A 82 3.00 0.87 14.31
C ILE A 82 3.58 1.81 15.37
N ALA A 83 3.29 3.10 15.28
CA ALA A 83 3.78 4.09 16.24
C ALA A 83 3.29 3.81 17.68
N GLU A 84 2.01 3.46 17.84
CA GLU A 84 1.43 3.04 19.12
C GLU A 84 2.11 1.77 19.65
N GLY A 85 2.37 0.79 18.78
CA GLY A 85 3.09 -0.45 19.14
C GLY A 85 4.53 -0.19 19.61
N GLU A 86 5.27 0.65 18.89
CA GLU A 86 6.63 1.06 19.27
C GLU A 86 6.63 1.81 20.60
N TRP A 87 5.69 2.73 20.80
CA TRP A 87 5.56 3.48 22.05
C TRP A 87 5.18 2.57 23.24
N MET A 88 4.24 1.64 23.06
CA MET A 88 3.91 0.65 24.10
C MET A 88 5.11 -0.23 24.46
N LYS A 89 5.90 -0.65 23.46
CA LYS A 89 7.13 -1.40 23.69
C LYS A 89 8.17 -0.58 24.45
N ALA A 90 8.35 0.69 24.09
CA ALA A 90 9.24 1.61 24.80
C ALA A 90 8.83 1.77 26.27
N LYS A 91 7.53 1.89 26.55
CA LYS A 91 7.00 1.94 27.93
C LYS A 91 7.26 0.67 28.72
N ALA A 92 7.04 -0.50 28.12
CA ALA A 92 7.34 -1.77 28.78
C ALA A 92 8.83 -1.91 29.12
N ILE A 93 9.72 -1.51 28.21
CA ILE A 93 11.17 -1.50 28.44
C ILE A 93 11.52 -0.51 29.57
N ALA A 94 10.97 0.71 29.53
CA ALA A 94 11.22 1.72 30.56
C ALA A 94 10.81 1.25 31.96
N GLY A 95 9.63 0.61 32.10
CA GLY A 95 9.20 0.01 33.36
C GLY A 95 10.16 -1.06 33.88
N ASN A 96 10.64 -1.93 33.00
CA ASN A 96 11.63 -2.95 33.37
C ASN A 96 12.97 -2.34 33.81
N LEU A 97 13.45 -1.31 33.12
CA LEU A 97 14.70 -0.62 33.47
C LEU A 97 14.58 0.17 34.78
N LYS A 98 13.40 0.79 35.02
CA LYS A 98 13.09 1.46 36.29
C LYS A 98 13.11 0.47 37.45
N ASN A 99 12.51 -0.71 37.27
CA ASN A 99 12.56 -1.80 38.25
C ASN A 99 13.97 -2.35 38.48
N ALA A 100 14.84 -2.29 37.47
CA ALA A 100 16.25 -2.64 37.58
C ALA A 100 17.12 -1.55 38.25
N GLY A 101 16.52 -0.41 38.63
CA GLY A 101 17.20 0.65 39.38
C GLY A 101 18.00 1.64 38.54
N LEU A 102 17.80 1.69 37.22
CA LEU A 102 18.45 2.69 36.37
C LEU A 102 17.89 4.09 36.63
N SER A 103 18.70 5.12 36.38
CA SER A 103 18.25 6.50 36.52
C SER A 103 17.27 6.87 35.40
N ILE A 104 16.38 7.82 35.68
CA ILE A 104 15.38 8.31 34.71
C ILE A 104 16.07 8.84 33.44
N ALA A 105 17.19 9.54 33.59
CA ALA A 105 17.97 10.08 32.48
C ALA A 105 18.56 8.97 31.58
N GLU A 106 19.04 7.87 32.17
CA GLU A 106 19.52 6.71 31.40
C GLU A 106 18.38 6.01 30.67
N ILE A 107 17.23 5.87 31.32
CA ILE A 107 16.03 5.26 30.72
C ILE A 107 15.55 6.10 29.53
N ALA A 108 15.46 7.43 29.70
CA ALA A 108 15.08 8.36 28.62
C ALA A 108 16.00 8.26 27.41
N LYS A 109 17.32 8.15 27.65
CA LYS A 109 18.31 7.98 26.59
C LYS A 109 18.14 6.67 25.81
N VAL A 110 17.72 5.59 26.47
CA VAL A 110 17.59 4.25 25.86
C VAL A 110 16.24 4.08 25.15
N THR A 111 15.15 4.56 25.74
CA THR A 111 13.79 4.32 25.24
C THR A 111 13.26 5.44 24.37
N GLY A 112 13.88 6.62 24.41
CA GLY A 112 13.41 7.82 23.70
C GLY A 112 12.15 8.44 24.31
N LEU A 113 11.68 7.95 25.46
CA LEU A 113 10.57 8.53 26.20
C LEU A 113 11.01 9.79 26.95
N SER A 114 10.08 10.70 27.16
CA SER A 114 10.31 11.84 28.05
C SER A 114 10.44 11.40 29.51
N GLU A 115 11.15 12.18 30.32
CA GLU A 115 11.28 11.91 31.75
C GLU A 115 9.92 11.89 32.46
N ASP A 116 8.98 12.75 32.04
CA ASP A 116 7.60 12.78 32.56
C ASP A 116 6.85 11.48 32.29
N GLU A 117 6.97 10.93 31.07
CA GLU A 117 6.38 9.63 30.74
C GLU A 117 6.98 8.52 31.60
N ILE A 118 8.30 8.51 31.81
CA ILE A 118 8.98 7.50 32.64
C ILE A 118 8.61 7.63 34.12
N ASN A 119 8.42 8.85 34.60
CA ASN A 119 7.97 9.11 35.96
C ASN A 119 6.54 8.60 36.20
N SER A 120 5.69 8.65 35.17
CA SER A 120 4.31 8.17 35.22
C SER A 120 4.15 6.64 35.14
N LEU A 121 5.21 5.89 34.81
CA LEU A 121 5.24 4.41 34.78
C LEU A 121 5.44 3.81 36.17
#